data_AF-A0A958Y525-F1
#
_entry.id   AF-A0A958Y525-F1
#
_cell.length_a   1.000
_cell.length_b   1.000
_cell.length_c   1.000
_cell.angle_alpha   90.00
_cell.angle_beta   90.00
_cell.angle_gamma   90.00
#
_symmetry.space_group_name_H-M   'P 1'
#
loop_
_entity.id
_entity.type
_entity.pdbx_description
1 polymer ?
#
loop_
_entity_poly.entity_id
_entity_poly.type
_entity_poly.pdbx_seq_one_letter_code
_entity_poly.pdbx_strand_id
1 'polypeptide(L)'
;ITRCLVVVDLPFGSYQSDPKEALRSAIRIMKESGGHAVKMEGGKEIKESIKRILNAGIPVMGHLGLTPQSIYKFGTYTVRAKEEEEAAKLKEDALMLEKMGCFAIVLEKIPAKLAKEVAESLTIPVIGIGAGNGVDGQVLVVHDMLGMTHEFSPRFLRRYMNLYEDMTTAISQYVDDVKSLDFPNDKEMY
;
A
#
# COMPACT_ATOMS: atom_id res chain seq x y z
N ILE A 1 12.60 -16.53 -9.17
CA ILE A 1 12.65 -15.67 -7.94
C ILE A 1 12.45 -16.60 -6.75
N THR A 2 13.39 -16.65 -5.80
CA THR A 2 13.35 -17.57 -4.64
C THR A 2 13.11 -16.89 -3.29
N ARG A 3 13.14 -15.55 -3.24
CA ARG A 3 12.89 -14.73 -2.04
C ARG A 3 12.18 -13.43 -2.43
N CYS A 4 11.31 -12.92 -1.55
CA CYS A 4 10.58 -11.67 -1.76
C CYS A 4 11.41 -10.44 -1.35
N LEU A 5 11.13 -9.30 -2.01
CA LEU A 5 11.49 -7.98 -1.49
C LEU A 5 10.47 -7.59 -0.42
N VAL A 6 10.94 -7.04 0.70
CA VAL A 6 10.08 -6.63 1.83
C VAL A 6 10.21 -5.12 1.95
N VAL A 7 9.12 -4.41 1.64
CA VAL A 7 9.06 -2.95 1.72
C VAL A 7 8.18 -2.59 2.90
N VAL A 8 8.68 -1.73 3.79
CA VAL A 8 7.98 -1.35 5.02
C VAL A 8 7.57 0.12 4.94
N ASP A 9 6.32 0.42 5.26
CA ASP A 9 5.86 1.80 5.29
C ASP A 9 6.47 2.59 6.45
N LEU A 10 6.88 3.82 6.16
CA LEU A 10 7.08 4.84 7.19
C LEU A 10 5.71 5.37 7.62
N PRO A 11 5.32 5.24 8.89
CA PRO A 11 3.99 5.62 9.35
C PRO A 11 3.81 7.15 9.40
N PHE A 12 2.56 7.60 9.45
CA PHE A 12 2.24 9.01 9.60
C PHE A 12 2.95 9.63 10.82
N GLY A 13 3.46 10.85 10.64
CA GLY A 13 4.17 11.61 11.68
C GLY A 13 5.65 11.26 11.81
N SER A 14 6.13 10.22 11.12
CA SER A 14 7.53 9.77 11.24
C SER A 14 8.49 10.40 10.21
N TYR A 15 7.98 11.08 9.17
CA TYR A 15 8.84 11.56 8.08
C TYR A 15 8.44 12.87 7.41
N GLN A 16 7.23 13.38 7.63
CA GLN A 16 6.66 14.49 6.85
C GLN A 16 7.30 15.85 7.16
N SER A 17 7.67 16.10 8.42
CA SER A 17 8.05 17.44 8.91
C SER A 17 9.54 17.61 9.19
N ASP A 18 10.18 16.63 9.83
CA ASP A 18 11.62 16.68 10.16
C ASP A 18 12.39 15.61 9.36
N PRO A 19 13.22 16.02 8.39
CA PRO A 19 14.07 15.11 7.64
C PRO A 19 15.08 14.31 8.48
N LYS A 20 15.47 14.79 9.67
CA LYS A 20 16.32 14.02 10.60
C LYS A 20 15.52 12.91 11.27
N GLU A 21 14.27 13.19 11.64
CA GLU A 21 13.38 12.20 12.22
C GLU A 21 12.97 11.14 11.19
N ALA A 22 12.76 11.55 9.93
CA ALA A 22 12.57 10.64 8.80
C ALA A 22 13.72 9.62 8.69
N LEU A 23 14.96 10.12 8.75
CA LEU A 23 16.14 9.26 8.70
C LEU A 23 16.23 8.30 9.90
N ARG A 24 15.98 8.79 11.12
CA ARG A 24 15.99 7.94 12.33
C ARG A 24 14.94 6.83 12.24
N SER A 25 13.73 7.18 11.81
CA SER A 25 12.62 6.25 11.63
C SER A 25 12.95 5.19 10.57
N ALA A 26 13.51 5.60 9.44
CA ALA A 26 13.95 4.68 8.39
C ALA A 26 15.05 3.73 8.88
N ILE A 27 16.08 4.25 9.56
CA ILE A 27 17.16 3.42 10.14
C ILE A 27 16.60 2.40 11.12
N ARG A 28 15.66 2.83 11.98
CA ARG A 28 15.03 1.95 12.96
C ARG A 28 14.30 0.80 12.29
N ILE A 29 13.48 1.09 11.27
CA ILE A 29 12.80 0.09 10.45
C ILE A 29 13.81 -0.90 9.85
N MET A 30 14.87 -0.40 9.20
CA MET A 30 15.87 -1.26 8.56
C MET A 30 16.60 -2.17 9.56
N LYS A 31 16.87 -1.68 10.77
CA LYS A 31 17.57 -2.45 11.81
C LYS A 31 16.69 -3.45 12.56
N GLU A 32 15.43 -3.09 12.81
CA GLU A 32 14.54 -3.85 13.71
C GLU A 32 13.59 -4.79 12.99
N SER A 33 13.17 -4.47 11.75
CA SER A 33 12.14 -5.25 11.05
C SER A 33 12.69 -6.31 10.08
N GLY A 34 13.95 -6.21 9.69
CA GLY A 34 14.49 -6.99 8.56
C GLY A 34 13.94 -6.58 7.19
N GLY A 35 13.24 -5.44 7.11
CA GLY A 35 12.81 -4.83 5.85
C GLY A 35 14.00 -4.51 4.93
N HIS A 36 13.76 -4.58 3.62
CA HIS A 36 14.77 -4.35 2.60
C HIS A 36 14.72 -2.92 2.03
N ALA A 37 13.59 -2.22 2.22
CA ALA A 37 13.34 -0.87 1.74
C ALA A 37 12.23 -0.21 2.56
N VAL A 38 12.10 1.11 2.42
CA VAL A 38 10.99 1.88 3.00
C VAL A 38 10.06 2.44 1.93
N LYS A 39 8.76 2.52 2.23
CA LYS A 39 7.77 3.24 1.40
C LYS A 39 7.34 4.53 2.09
N MET A 40 7.23 5.60 1.32
CA MET A 40 6.91 6.94 1.82
C MET A 40 5.85 7.62 0.95
N GLU A 41 4.82 8.18 1.59
CA GLU A 41 3.74 8.87 0.88
C GLU A 41 4.01 10.36 0.76
N GLY A 42 4.00 10.87 -0.47
CA GLY A 42 4.17 12.30 -0.75
C GLY A 42 5.12 12.56 -1.93
N GLY A 43 4.94 13.74 -2.53
CA GLY A 43 5.78 14.26 -3.61
C GLY A 43 6.78 15.30 -3.10
N LYS A 44 6.80 16.46 -3.75
CA LYS A 44 7.74 17.56 -3.46
C LYS A 44 7.78 18.00 -2.00
N GLU A 45 6.67 17.88 -1.29
CA GLU A 45 6.57 18.24 0.12
C GLU A 45 7.51 17.47 1.06
N ILE A 46 7.86 16.21 0.74
CA ILE A 46 8.74 15.37 1.57
C ILE A 46 10.14 15.16 0.98
N LYS A 47 10.49 15.97 -0.03
CA LYS A 47 11.74 15.86 -0.80
C LYS A 47 12.98 15.79 0.09
N GLU A 48 13.06 16.66 1.10
CA GLU A 48 14.25 16.69 1.97
C GLU A 48 14.39 15.44 2.84
N SER A 49 13.27 14.84 3.26
CA SER A 49 13.25 13.57 4.00
C SER A 49 13.73 12.42 3.13
N ILE A 50 13.19 12.28 1.91
CA ILE A 50 13.61 11.25 0.94
C ILE A 50 15.10 11.38 0.63
N LYS A 51 15.58 12.60 0.35
CA LYS A 51 16.99 12.87 0.04
C LYS A 51 17.92 12.36 1.14
N ARG A 52 17.59 12.61 2.41
CA ARG A 52 18.42 12.15 3.54
C ARG A 52 18.44 10.63 3.68
N ILE A 53 17.30 9.98 3.49
CA ILE A 53 17.16 8.52 3.58
C ILE A 53 17.96 7.85 2.46
N LEU A 54 17.83 8.35 1.23
CA LEU A 54 18.60 7.86 0.07
C LEU A 54 20.12 8.07 0.28
N ASN A 55 20.54 9.23 0.78
CA ASN A 55 21.96 9.50 1.08
C ASN A 55 22.54 8.58 2.17
N ALA A 56 21.69 8.00 3.02
CA ALA A 56 22.10 7.00 4.00
C ALA A 56 22.15 5.57 3.43
N GLY A 57 21.88 5.38 2.13
CA GLY A 57 21.91 4.10 1.44
C GLY A 57 20.66 3.25 1.64
N ILE A 58 19.56 3.82 2.16
CA ILE A 58 18.30 3.10 2.36
C ILE A 58 17.45 3.20 1.09
N PRO A 59 17.04 2.08 0.46
CA PRO A 59 16.18 2.11 -0.72
C PRO A 59 14.80 2.67 -0.39
N VAL A 60 14.31 3.60 -1.22
CA VAL A 60 13.01 4.24 -1.05
C VAL A 60 12.08 3.92 -2.22
N MET A 61 10.88 3.45 -1.89
CA MET A 61 9.74 3.38 -2.80
C MET A 61 8.85 4.60 -2.53
N GLY A 62 8.58 5.39 -3.57
CA GLY A 62 7.65 6.52 -3.46
C GLY A 62 6.20 6.06 -3.48
N HIS A 63 5.28 6.89 -2.98
CA HIS A 63 3.84 6.67 -3.10
C HIS A 63 3.14 8.00 -3.41
N LEU A 64 2.49 8.06 -4.59
CA LEU A 64 1.73 9.20 -5.09
C LEU A 64 0.27 8.83 -5.43
N GLY A 65 -0.54 9.85 -5.71
CA GLY A 65 -1.98 9.70 -5.96
C GLY A 65 -2.78 9.95 -4.69
N LEU A 66 -3.67 9.03 -4.35
CA LEU A 66 -4.32 9.03 -3.04
C LEU A 66 -3.34 8.50 -2.00
N THR A 67 -2.88 9.36 -1.10
CA THR A 67 -2.01 8.99 0.01
C THR A 67 -2.82 8.92 1.32
N PRO A 68 -3.16 7.71 1.82
CA PRO A 68 -4.07 7.55 2.95
C PRO A 68 -3.65 8.28 4.23
N GLN A 69 -2.34 8.48 4.46
CA GLN A 69 -1.84 9.23 5.62
C GLN A 69 -2.25 10.71 5.59
N SER A 70 -2.66 11.22 4.43
CA SER A 70 -3.13 12.59 4.23
C SER A 70 -4.66 12.67 4.12
N ILE A 71 -5.41 11.67 4.59
CA ILE A 71 -6.87 11.62 4.44
C ILE A 71 -7.59 12.86 4.96
N TYR A 72 -7.18 13.41 6.11
CA TYR A 72 -7.80 14.62 6.67
C TYR A 72 -7.52 15.88 5.84
N LYS A 73 -6.40 15.91 5.12
CA LYS A 73 -6.09 16.99 4.17
C LYS A 73 -6.96 16.89 2.91
N PHE A 74 -7.31 15.69 2.50
CA PHE A 74 -8.08 15.44 1.28
C PHE A 74 -9.59 15.30 1.51
N GLY A 75 -10.01 15.08 2.75
CA GLY A 75 -11.41 14.96 3.16
C GLY A 75 -12.11 13.67 2.71
N THR A 76 -11.61 12.94 1.70
CA THR A 76 -12.27 11.74 1.17
C THR A 76 -11.33 10.70 0.54
N TYR A 77 -11.85 9.46 0.55
CA TYR A 77 -11.66 8.37 -0.42
C TYR A 77 -11.41 8.67 -1.90
N THR A 78 -11.65 9.85 -2.45
CA THR A 78 -11.96 9.95 -3.90
C THR A 78 -10.76 9.80 -4.84
N VAL A 79 -11.05 9.47 -6.10
CA VAL A 79 -10.04 9.36 -7.17
C VAL A 79 -9.32 10.70 -7.34
N ARG A 80 -7.98 10.67 -7.41
CA ARG A 80 -7.12 11.86 -7.49
C ARG A 80 -6.66 12.17 -8.91
N ALA A 81 -6.14 13.37 -9.13
CA ALA A 81 -5.57 13.80 -10.40
C ALA A 81 -6.57 13.71 -11.58
N LYS A 82 -7.80 14.16 -11.32
CA LYS A 82 -8.81 14.34 -12.37
C LYS A 82 -8.64 15.66 -13.12
N GLU A 83 -8.23 16.69 -12.39
CA GLU A 83 -7.95 18.01 -12.93
C GLU A 83 -6.54 18.05 -13.52
N GLU A 84 -6.36 18.83 -14.59
CA GLU A 84 -5.11 18.90 -15.35
C GLU A 84 -3.93 19.36 -14.49
N GLU A 85 -4.15 20.29 -13.57
CA GLU A 85 -3.13 20.78 -12.63
C GLU A 85 -2.65 19.68 -11.67
N GLU A 86 -3.59 18.91 -11.09
CA GLU A 86 -3.22 17.78 -10.21
C GLU A 86 -2.50 16.67 -10.99
N ALA A 87 -2.89 16.43 -12.24
CA ALA A 87 -2.25 15.46 -13.12
C ALA A 87 -0.82 15.89 -13.50
N ALA A 88 -0.62 17.18 -13.82
CA ALA A 88 0.69 17.75 -14.09
C ALA A 88 1.60 17.65 -12.85
N LYS A 89 1.08 18.03 -11.68
CA LYS A 89 1.81 17.89 -10.41
C LYS A 89 2.22 16.44 -10.15
N LEU A 90 1.32 15.48 -10.36
CA LEU A 90 1.63 14.06 -10.13
C LEU A 90 2.76 13.56 -11.05
N LYS A 91 2.76 13.98 -12.33
CA LYS A 91 3.86 13.65 -13.26
C LYS A 91 5.18 14.28 -12.83
N GLU A 92 5.16 15.55 -12.43
CA GLU A 92 6.35 16.24 -11.92
C GLU A 92 6.91 15.57 -10.67
N ASP A 93 6.04 15.23 -9.73
CA ASP A 93 6.43 14.53 -8.50
C ASP A 93 7.02 13.15 -8.83
N ALA A 94 6.41 12.39 -9.75
CA ALA A 94 6.90 11.08 -10.14
C ALA A 94 8.31 11.13 -10.77
N LEU A 95 8.52 12.05 -11.72
CA LEU A 95 9.83 12.28 -12.34
C LEU A 95 10.87 12.76 -11.32
N MET A 96 10.46 13.56 -10.36
CA MET A 96 11.35 14.06 -9.31
C MET A 96 11.76 12.94 -8.35
N LEU A 97 10.85 12.06 -7.95
CA LEU A 97 11.15 10.89 -7.13
C LEU A 97 12.14 9.96 -7.84
N GLU A 98 11.94 9.68 -9.12
CA GLU A 98 12.91 8.91 -9.92
C GLU A 98 14.28 9.59 -9.96
N LYS A 99 14.34 10.88 -10.32
CA LYS A 99 15.60 11.64 -10.39
C LYS A 99 16.37 11.67 -9.08
N MET A 100 15.68 11.58 -7.95
CA MET A 100 16.31 11.52 -6.63
C MET A 100 16.93 10.16 -6.31
N GLY A 101 16.45 9.09 -6.95
CA GLY A 101 16.91 7.72 -6.74
C GLY A 101 15.90 6.80 -6.04
N CYS A 102 14.61 7.15 -6.00
CA CYS A 102 13.60 6.17 -5.62
C CYS A 102 13.62 5.00 -6.60
N PHE A 103 13.57 3.76 -6.11
CA PHE A 103 13.73 2.58 -6.98
C PHE A 103 12.42 2.12 -7.61
N ALA A 104 11.28 2.57 -7.10
CA ALA A 104 9.94 2.27 -7.59
C ALA A 104 8.94 3.30 -7.04
N ILE A 105 7.75 3.38 -7.65
CA ILE A 105 6.66 4.26 -7.20
C ILE A 105 5.35 3.49 -7.14
N VAL A 106 4.60 3.64 -6.05
CA VAL A 106 3.19 3.24 -5.97
C VAL A 106 2.32 4.38 -6.47
N LEU A 107 1.36 4.07 -7.35
CA LEU A 107 0.28 4.97 -7.75
C LEU A 107 -1.05 4.43 -7.25
N GLU A 108 -1.69 5.17 -6.34
CA GLU A 108 -2.96 4.78 -5.74
C GLU A 108 -4.11 5.65 -6.25
N LYS A 109 -5.18 4.98 -6.71
CA LYS A 109 -6.47 5.57 -7.03
C LYS A 109 -6.42 6.79 -7.96
N ILE A 110 -5.73 6.63 -9.09
CA ILE A 110 -5.61 7.62 -10.17
C ILE A 110 -6.26 7.12 -11.47
N PRO A 111 -6.65 8.00 -12.42
CA PRO A 111 -7.16 7.59 -13.72
C PRO A 111 -6.19 6.68 -14.47
N ALA A 112 -6.70 5.58 -15.03
CA ALA A 112 -5.87 4.56 -15.69
C ALA A 112 -5.03 5.10 -16.85
N LYS A 113 -5.57 6.07 -17.60
CA LYS A 113 -4.83 6.75 -18.69
C LYS A 113 -3.62 7.51 -18.13
N LEU A 114 -3.81 8.28 -17.07
CA LEU A 114 -2.73 9.03 -16.41
C LEU A 114 -1.69 8.08 -15.81
N ALA A 115 -2.12 7.01 -15.14
CA ALA A 115 -1.21 6.00 -14.58
C ALA A 115 -0.30 5.40 -15.66
N LYS A 116 -0.89 5.04 -16.80
CA LYS A 116 -0.15 4.53 -17.96
C LYS A 116 0.84 5.56 -18.49
N GLU A 117 0.43 6.81 -18.67
CA GLU A 117 1.31 7.89 -19.12
C GLU A 117 2.50 8.10 -18.16
N VAL A 118 2.27 8.00 -16.85
CA VAL A 118 3.34 8.11 -15.83
C VAL A 118 4.28 6.91 -15.93
N ALA A 119 3.76 5.68 -15.98
CA ALA A 119 4.58 4.47 -16.12
C ALA A 119 5.44 4.50 -17.38
N GLU A 120 4.89 4.90 -18.53
CA GLU A 120 5.64 5.01 -19.79
C GLU A 120 6.70 6.12 -19.77
N SER A 121 6.57 7.10 -18.87
CA SER A 121 7.50 8.23 -18.73
C SER A 121 8.69 7.95 -17.81
N LEU A 122 8.63 6.87 -17.02
CA LEU A 122 9.64 6.50 -16.03
C LEU A 122 10.43 5.27 -16.49
N THR A 123 11.65 5.16 -15.98
CA THR A 123 12.51 3.97 -16.13
C THR A 123 12.41 3.03 -14.93
N ILE A 124 11.96 3.52 -13.78
CA ILE A 124 11.72 2.73 -12.57
C ILE A 124 10.32 2.09 -12.57
N PRO A 125 10.14 0.91 -11.94
CA PRO A 125 8.84 0.25 -11.88
C PRO A 125 7.76 1.07 -11.18
N VAL A 126 6.58 1.09 -11.79
CA VAL A 126 5.35 1.66 -11.23
C VAL A 126 4.39 0.56 -10.79
N ILE A 127 4.00 0.59 -9.52
CA ILE A 127 3.08 -0.38 -8.91
C ILE A 127 1.72 0.29 -8.69
N GLY A 128 0.67 -0.25 -9.30
CA GLY A 128 -0.68 0.32 -9.21
C GLY A 128 -1.54 -0.32 -8.13
N ILE A 129 -2.40 0.49 -7.52
CA ILE A 129 -3.58 0.03 -6.78
C ILE A 129 -4.75 0.94 -7.14
N GLY A 130 -5.73 0.41 -7.86
CA GLY A 130 -6.79 1.22 -8.45
C GLY A 130 -6.29 2.24 -9.48
N ALA A 131 -5.18 1.95 -10.14
CA ALA A 131 -4.55 2.78 -11.18
C ALA A 131 -4.66 2.17 -12.60
N GLY A 132 -5.45 1.11 -12.79
CA GLY A 132 -5.55 0.38 -14.05
C GLY A 132 -4.37 -0.57 -14.30
N ASN A 133 -4.36 -1.22 -15.47
CA ASN A 133 -3.39 -2.26 -15.85
C ASN A 133 -2.25 -1.75 -16.75
N GLY A 134 -2.14 -0.45 -16.99
CA GLY A 134 -1.08 0.16 -17.79
C GLY A 134 0.21 0.47 -17.02
N VAL A 135 0.40 -0.15 -15.85
CA VAL A 135 1.56 0.01 -14.96
C VAL A 135 2.31 -1.33 -14.86
N ASP A 136 3.53 -1.31 -14.33
CA ASP A 136 4.44 -2.47 -14.35
C ASP A 136 4.08 -3.59 -13.36
N GLY A 137 3.36 -3.24 -12.29
CA GLY A 137 2.93 -4.19 -11.26
C GLY A 137 1.66 -3.76 -10.53
N GLN A 138 1.15 -4.63 -9.67
CA GLN A 138 -0.08 -4.37 -8.91
C GLN A 138 0.12 -4.70 -7.43
N VAL A 139 -0.58 -3.99 -6.56
CA VAL A 139 -0.65 -4.28 -5.13
C VAL A 139 -2.10 -4.26 -4.65
N LEU A 140 -2.42 -5.16 -3.72
CA LEU A 140 -3.69 -5.20 -2.99
C LEU A 140 -3.41 -5.47 -1.52
N VAL A 141 -4.31 -4.99 -0.66
CA VAL A 141 -4.30 -5.37 0.76
C VAL A 141 -4.78 -6.82 0.87
N VAL A 142 -4.02 -7.66 1.57
CA VAL A 142 -4.28 -9.12 1.61
C VAL A 142 -5.66 -9.44 2.21
N HIS A 143 -6.06 -8.73 3.27
CA HIS A 143 -7.34 -8.91 3.94
C HIS A 143 -8.52 -8.62 3.01
N ASP A 144 -8.41 -7.56 2.21
CA ASP A 144 -9.41 -7.17 1.22
C ASP A 144 -9.50 -8.20 0.09
N MET A 145 -8.33 -8.62 -0.42
CA MET A 145 -8.23 -9.62 -1.48
C MET A 145 -8.81 -10.98 -1.06
N LEU A 146 -8.63 -11.37 0.20
CA LEU A 146 -9.15 -12.61 0.77
C LEU A 146 -10.61 -12.49 1.26
N GLY A 147 -11.21 -11.31 1.17
CA GLY A 147 -12.60 -11.08 1.58
C GLY A 147 -12.83 -11.26 3.08
N MET A 148 -11.87 -10.88 3.92
CA MET A 148 -12.03 -10.95 5.40
C MET A 148 -12.99 -9.89 5.93
N THR A 149 -13.10 -8.74 5.25
CA THR A 149 -14.00 -7.64 5.59
C THR A 149 -15.09 -7.53 4.52
N HIS A 150 -16.35 -7.40 4.97
CA HIS A 150 -17.49 -7.36 4.06
C HIS A 150 -17.86 -5.93 3.63
N GLU A 151 -17.76 -4.95 4.53
CA GLU A 151 -18.23 -3.56 4.33
C GLU A 151 -17.36 -2.74 3.37
N PHE A 152 -16.07 -3.09 3.24
CA PHE A 152 -15.15 -2.41 2.34
C PHE A 152 -15.10 -3.12 0.99
N SER A 153 -15.60 -2.46 -0.07
CA SER A 153 -15.61 -2.99 -1.43
C SER A 153 -15.37 -1.89 -2.47
N PRO A 154 -14.15 -1.33 -2.54
CA PRO A 154 -13.85 -0.33 -3.55
C PRO A 154 -13.87 -0.96 -4.96
N ARG A 155 -14.26 -0.17 -5.97
CA ARG A 155 -14.41 -0.64 -7.36
C ARG A 155 -13.16 -1.32 -7.95
N PHE A 156 -11.97 -1.00 -7.45
CA PHE A 156 -10.71 -1.57 -7.94
C PHE A 156 -10.36 -2.93 -7.32
N LEU A 157 -11.05 -3.35 -6.26
CA LEU A 157 -10.76 -4.57 -5.55
C LEU A 157 -11.39 -5.77 -6.26
N ARG A 158 -10.58 -6.80 -6.52
CA ARG A 158 -11.06 -8.14 -6.82
C ARG A 158 -10.86 -9.01 -5.59
N ARG A 159 -11.93 -9.61 -5.09
CA ARG A 159 -11.88 -10.67 -4.07
C ARG A 159 -11.56 -12.00 -4.75
N TYR A 160 -10.58 -12.72 -4.21
CA TYR A 160 -10.18 -14.06 -4.66
C TYR A 160 -10.68 -15.16 -3.72
N MET A 161 -11.19 -14.77 -2.54
CA MET A 161 -11.79 -15.63 -1.53
C MET A 161 -12.88 -14.84 -0.78
N ASN A 162 -13.78 -15.53 -0.09
CA ASN A 162 -14.76 -14.93 0.82
C ASN A 162 -14.61 -15.47 2.24
N LEU A 163 -13.46 -15.18 2.86
CA LEU A 163 -13.17 -15.68 4.21
C LEU A 163 -14.20 -15.23 5.24
N TYR A 164 -14.84 -14.08 5.05
CA TYR A 164 -15.93 -13.64 5.92
C TYR A 164 -17.06 -14.69 5.98
N GLU A 165 -17.53 -15.14 4.81
CA GLU A 165 -18.62 -16.13 4.72
C GLU A 165 -18.17 -17.52 5.18
N ASP A 166 -16.97 -17.94 4.77
CA ASP A 166 -16.41 -19.24 5.15
C ASP A 166 -16.23 -19.34 6.68
N MET A 167 -15.67 -18.29 7.31
CA MET A 167 -15.50 -18.24 8.77
C MET A 167 -16.85 -18.15 9.48
N THR A 168 -17.80 -17.36 8.97
CA THR A 168 -19.14 -17.23 9.57
C THR A 168 -19.86 -18.57 9.57
N THR A 169 -19.77 -19.31 8.46
CA THR A 169 -20.33 -20.66 8.32
C THR A 169 -19.69 -21.61 9.33
N ALA A 170 -18.35 -21.67 9.36
CA ALA A 170 -17.62 -22.57 10.25
C ALA A 170 -17.91 -22.32 11.73
N ILE A 171 -17.96 -21.05 12.14
CA ILE A 171 -18.28 -20.66 13.52
C ILE A 171 -19.74 -20.99 13.86
N SER A 172 -20.68 -20.76 12.93
CA SER A 172 -22.10 -21.09 13.17
C SER A 172 -22.29 -22.59 13.33
N GLN A 173 -21.65 -23.41 12.49
CA GLN A 173 -21.70 -24.85 12.60
C GLN A 173 -21.11 -25.34 13.93
N TYR A 174 -19.94 -24.83 14.32
CA TYR A 174 -19.36 -25.13 15.63
C TYR A 174 -20.30 -24.78 16.79
N VAL A 175 -20.99 -23.63 16.72
CA VAL A 175 -21.97 -23.22 17.72
C VAL A 175 -23.15 -24.20 17.79
N ASP A 176 -23.64 -24.66 16.64
CA ASP A 176 -24.75 -25.63 16.57
C ASP A 176 -24.32 -27.01 17.10
N ASP A 177 -23.12 -27.47 16.76
CA ASP A 177 -22.57 -28.75 17.23
C ASP A 177 -22.38 -28.75 18.76
N VAL A 178 -21.90 -27.64 19.34
CA VAL A 178 -21.78 -27.48 20.79
C VAL A 178 -23.15 -27.45 21.47
N LYS A 179 -24.12 -26.71 20.91
CA LYS A 179 -25.47 -26.58 21.51
C LYS A 179 -26.28 -27.86 21.42
N SER A 180 -26.08 -28.64 20.37
CA SER A 180 -26.71 -29.95 20.18
C SER A 180 -26.01 -31.08 20.94
N LEU A 181 -24.86 -30.79 21.58
CA LEU A 181 -23.98 -31.76 22.20
C LEU A 181 -23.43 -32.81 21.21
N ASP A 182 -23.40 -32.49 19.92
CA ASP A 182 -22.72 -33.31 18.90
C ASP A 182 -21.19 -33.11 18.97
N PHE A 183 -20.73 -31.95 19.45
CA PHE A 183 -19.32 -31.70 19.76
C PHE A 183 -19.09 -31.44 21.27
N PRO A 184 -18.12 -32.12 21.90
CA PRO A 184 -17.40 -33.30 21.38
C PRO A 184 -18.27 -34.57 21.43
N ASN A 185 -18.15 -35.45 20.42
CA ASN A 185 -18.76 -36.79 20.42
C ASN A 185 -17.79 -37.89 20.91
N ASP A 186 -18.24 -39.15 20.92
CA ASP A 186 -17.47 -40.32 21.39
C ASP A 186 -16.10 -40.50 20.72
N LYS A 187 -15.88 -39.95 19.51
CA LYS A 187 -14.58 -40.01 18.82
C LYS A 187 -13.63 -38.88 19.20
N GLU A 188 -14.14 -37.85 19.87
CA GLU A 188 -13.44 -36.61 20.21
C GLU A 188 -13.16 -36.50 21.72
N MET A 189 -13.61 -37.47 22.50
CA MET A 189 -13.40 -37.59 23.95
C MET A 189 -12.39 -38.69 24.28
N TYR A 190 -11.63 -38.51 25.38
CA TYR A 190 -10.66 -39.49 25.92
C TYR A 190 -11.21 -40.24 27.13
#